data_AF-A0A965MC72-F1
#
_entry.id   AF-A0A965MC72-F1
#
_cell.length_a   1.000
_cell.length_b   1.000
_cell.length_c   1.000
_cell.angle_alpha   90.00
_cell.angle_beta   90.00
_cell.angle_gamma   90.00
#
_symmetry.space_group_name_H-M   'P 1'
#
loop_
_entity.id
_entity.type
_entity.pdbx_description
1 polymer ?
#
loop_
_entity_poly.entity_id
_entity_poly.type
_entity_poly.pdbx_seq_one_letter_code
_entity_poly.pdbx_strand_id
1 'polypeptide(L)' 'MRAAVFHEPGTPLTVENVDDPSPAAGQVVIAVKRCGICGTDLHATEEHDGLLVPGTVMGH' A
#
# COMPACT_ATOMS: atom_id res chain seq x y z
N MET A 1 7.76 3.10 9.71
CA MET A 1 6.32 2.96 10.00
C MET A 1 5.82 1.54 9.72
N ARG A 2 4.67 1.15 10.29
CA ARG A 2 3.97 -0.09 9.90
C ARG A 2 3.16 0.14 8.62
N ALA A 3 3.24 -0.78 7.66
CA ALA A 3 2.51 -0.70 6.40
C ALA A 3 1.96 -2.07 5.97
N ALA A 4 0.87 -2.08 5.21
CA ALA A 4 0.40 -3.27 4.49
C ALA A 4 1.06 -3.28 3.11
N VAL A 5 1.84 -4.31 2.81
CA VAL A 5 2.69 -4.39 1.62
C VAL A 5 2.18 -5.48 0.70
N PHE A 6 2.02 -5.13 -0.57
CA PHE A 6 1.69 -6.07 -1.65
C PHE A 6 2.96 -6.72 -2.19
N HIS A 7 2.97 -8.05 -2.31
CA HIS A 7 4.09 -8.80 -2.89
C HIS A 7 3.73 -9.44 -4.22
N GLU A 8 2.65 -10.21 -4.24
CA GLU A 8 2.21 -10.91 -5.44
C GLU A 8 0.68 -11.04 -5.49
N PRO A 9 0.08 -11.02 -6.68
CA PRO A 9 -1.36 -11.19 -6.82
C PRO A 9 -1.86 -12.51 -6.22
N GLY A 10 -3.11 -12.50 -5.73
CA GLY A 10 -3.73 -13.69 -5.16
C GLY A 10 -3.19 -14.11 -3.79
N THR A 11 -2.23 -13.37 -3.22
CA THR A 11 -1.72 -13.60 -1.87
C THR A 11 -2.14 -12.49 -0.90
N PRO A 12 -2.26 -12.80 0.40
CA PRO A 12 -2.55 -11.78 1.40
C PRO A 12 -1.44 -10.73 1.48
N LEU A 13 -1.83 -9.47 1.67
CA LEU A 13 -0.90 -8.40 2.06
C LEU A 13 -0.21 -8.75 3.39
N THR A 14 1.07 -8.40 3.50
CA THR A 14 1.84 -8.56 4.73
C THR A 14 1.90 -7.25 5.49
N VAL A 15 1.88 -7.31 6.82
CA VAL A 15 2.10 -6.12 7.66
C VAL A 15 3.56 -6.07 8.08
N GLU A 16 4.27 -5.06 7.58
CA GLU A 16 5.72 -4.93 7.72
C GLU A 16 6.12 -3.60 8.37
N ASN A 17 7.34 -3.55 8.90
CA ASN A 17 7.97 -2.30 9.28
C ASN A 17 8.83 -1.82 8.11
N VAL A 18 8.49 -0.66 7.56
CA VAL A 18 9.25 0.03 6.49
C VAL A 18 9.82 1.33 7.04
N ASP A 19 10.78 1.94 6.34
CA ASP A 19 11.33 3.24 6.74
C ASP A 19 10.26 4.33 6.76
N ASP A 20 10.40 5.31 7.65
CA ASP A 20 9.52 6.47 7.66
C ASP A 20 9.81 7.38 6.46
N PRO A 21 8.77 7.84 5.73
CA PRO A 21 8.97 8.69 4.57
C PRO A 21 9.51 10.06 4.98
N SER A 22 10.41 10.61 4.16
CA SER A 22 10.90 11.99 4.28
C SER A 22 10.39 12.82 3.10
N PRO A 23 9.84 14.03 3.32
CA PRO A 23 9.31 14.84 2.23
C PRO A 23 10.43 15.57 1.48
N ALA A 24 10.30 15.67 0.16
CA ALA A 24 11.04 16.62 -0.66
C ALA A 24 10.34 18.00 -0.71
N ALA A 25 10.94 18.97 -1.38
CA ALA A 25 10.33 20.27 -1.61
C ALA A 25 8.96 20.13 -2.31
N GLY A 26 7.92 20.72 -1.72
CA GLY A 26 6.55 20.65 -2.23
C GLY A 26 5.77 19.38 -1.83
N GLN A 27 6.35 18.48 -1.04
CA GLN A 27 5.67 17.29 -0.53
C GLN A 27 5.29 17.44 0.94
N VAL A 28 4.38 16.57 1.40
CA VAL A 28 3.96 16.50 2.80
C VAL A 28 3.98 15.04 3.27
N VAL A 29 4.34 14.83 4.54
CA VAL A 29 4.17 13.55 5.22
C VAL A 29 2.92 13.60 6.06
N ILE A 30 2.05 12.59 5.89
CA ILE A 30 0.78 12.48 6.59
C ILE A 30 0.84 11.33 7.58
N ALA A 31 0.57 11.61 8.86
CA ALA A 31 0.40 10.57 9.86
C ALA A 31 -0.99 9.93 9.75
N VAL A 32 -1.10 8.86 8.95
CA VAL A 32 -2.36 8.12 8.75
C VAL A 32 -2.84 7.55 10.08
N LYS A 33 -4.02 8.00 10.54
CA LYS A 33 -4.64 7.51 11.78
C LYS A 33 -5.60 6.35 11.56
N ARG A 34 -6.29 6.34 10.41
CA ARG A 34 -7.25 5.32 9.99
C ARG A 34 -7.29 5.28 8.46
N CYS A 35 -7.51 4.10 7.90
CA CYS A 35 -7.85 3.88 6.49
C CYS A 35 -8.99 2.85 6.41
N GLY A 36 -9.77 2.92 5.34
CA GLY A 36 -10.74 1.89 4.98
C GLY A 36 -10.17 0.94 3.94
N ILE A 37 -10.97 -0.06 3.58
CA ILE A 37 -10.71 -0.93 2.42
C ILE A 37 -11.87 -0.69 1.44
N CYS A 38 -11.54 -0.34 0.21
CA CYS A 38 -12.47 -0.18 -0.89
C CYS A 38 -12.46 -1.44 -1.78
N GLY A 39 -13.50 -1.61 -2.61
CA GLY A 39 -13.51 -2.66 -3.62
C GLY A 39 -12.35 -2.55 -4.61
N THR A 40 -11.91 -1.33 -4.93
CA THR A 40 -10.74 -1.10 -5.79
C THR A 40 -9.45 -1.64 -5.17
N ASP A 41 -9.28 -1.55 -3.85
CA ASP A 41 -8.10 -2.10 -3.18
C ASP A 41 -8.09 -3.63 -3.29
N LEU A 42 -9.27 -4.27 -3.23
CA LEU A 42 -9.40 -5.72 -3.39
C LEU A 42 -9.09 -6.14 -4.84
N HIS A 43 -9.76 -5.53 -5.83
CA HIS A 43 -9.57 -5.87 -7.24
C HIS A 43 -8.12 -5.70 -7.70
N ALA A 44 -7.43 -4.65 -7.24
CA ALA A 44 -6.04 -4.41 -7.59
C ALA A 44 -5.08 -5.52 -7.14
N THR A 45 -5.47 -6.34 -6.14
CA THR A 45 -4.67 -7.48 -5.64
C THR A 45 -4.95 -8.81 -6.33
N GLU A 46 -5.93 -8.85 -7.24
CA GLU A 46 -6.30 -10.07 -7.97
C GLU A 46 -5.31 -10.35 -9.12
N GLU A 47 -5.14 -11.63 -9.50
CA GLU A 47 -4.15 -12.11 -10.47
C GLU A 47 -4.20 -11.45 -11.85
N HIS A 48 -5.32 -10.86 -12.22
CA HIS A 48 -5.59 -10.47 -13.61
C HIS A 48 -5.47 -8.97 -13.85
N ASP A 49 -5.35 -8.15 -12.80
CA ASP A 49 -5.42 -6.69 -12.95
C ASP A 49 -4.05 -6.08 -13.31
N GLY A 50 -2.94 -6.69 -12.86
CA GLY A 50 -1.57 -6.27 -13.20
C GLY A 50 -1.23 -4.83 -12.79
N LEU A 51 -2.04 -4.21 -11.95
CA LEU A 51 -1.93 -2.80 -11.56
C LEU A 51 -0.82 -2.52 -10.55
N LEU A 52 -0.47 -3.52 -9.74
CA LEU A 52 0.43 -3.36 -8.61
C LEU A 52 1.80 -3.97 -8.90
N VAL A 53 2.84 -3.25 -8.47
CA VAL A 53 4.20 -3.76 -8.44
C VAL A 53 4.53 -4.32 -7.05
N PRO A 54 5.33 -5.39 -6.94
CA PRO A 54 5.80 -5.88 -5.64
C PRO A 54 6.44 -4.76 -4.81
N GLY A 55 6.12 -4.72 -3.51
CA GLY A 55 6.54 -3.68 -2.57
C GLY A 55 5.57 -2.49 -2.46
N THR A 56 4.46 -2.47 -3.20
CA THR A 56 3.49 -1.37 -3.12
C THR A 56 2.81 -1.32 -1.76
N VAL A 57 2.76 -0.13 -1.14
CA VAL A 57 1.90 0.17 0.02
C VAL A 57 0.58 0.73 -0.51
N MET A 58 -0.50 -0.02 -0.32
CA MET A 58 -1.82 0.29 -0.86
C MET A 58 -2.65 1.22 0.03
N GLY A 59 -3.81 1.62 -0.50
CA GLY A 59 -4.78 2.51 0.14
C GLY A 59 -4.79 3.89 -0.52
N HIS A 60 -5.96 4.54 -0.49
CA HIS A 60 -6.19 5.86 -1.09
C HIS A 60 -7.01 6.78 -0.16
#